data_AF-A0ABD0TCR9-F1
#
_entry.id   AF-A0ABD0TCR9-F1
#
_cell.length_a   1.000
_cell.length_b   1.000
_cell.length_c   1.000
_cell.angle_alpha   90.00
_cell.angle_beta   90.00
_cell.angle_gamma   90.00
#
_symmetry.space_group_name_H-M   'P 1'
#
loop_
_entity.id
_entity.type
_entity.pdbx_description
1 polymer ?
#
loop_
_entity_poly.entity_id
_entity_poly.type
_entity_poly.pdbx_seq_one_letter_code
_entity_poly.pdbx_strand_id
1 'polypeptide(L)'
;MESSIYTRPPVSGGPAIPGYGSGHGNGGAGGAKNPRRRNSYHPQRLLALATYNAQTLRTDEKLVELEEELSRLRWDIVGLCEVRREGEDTMILKSGNLLYFREGDQLSQGGVGFIVHKSLINNVVQTESVSSRVAYLILRITNRYSLKVIQVYAPTSKYSDEDVETMYEDITRAIHTSRTHFTVVMGDFNAKLGKRSDNELKMGQFGYGERNARGQLLAGFMEEGLFMMNSFFRKPKQRKWT
;
A
#
# COMPACT_ATOMS: atom_id res chain seq x y z
N MET A 1 44.45 -5.32 9.58
CA MET A 1 45.02 -4.00 9.95
C MET A 1 43.95 -3.25 10.72
N GLU A 2 44.35 -2.76 11.88
CA GLU A 2 43.55 -2.53 13.09
C GLU A 2 42.45 -1.46 12.99
N SER A 3 41.32 -1.72 13.66
CA SER A 3 40.34 -0.71 14.02
C SER A 3 40.79 -0.02 15.32
N SER A 4 41.07 1.29 15.24
CA SER A 4 41.49 2.06 16.43
C SER A 4 40.31 2.22 17.39
N ILE A 5 40.39 1.59 18.57
CA ILE A 5 39.50 1.85 19.70
C ILE A 5 40.03 3.09 20.42
N TYR A 6 39.31 4.20 20.34
CA TYR A 6 39.59 5.37 21.18
C TYR A 6 39.20 5.07 22.62
N THR A 7 40.18 4.72 23.45
CA THR A 7 40.05 4.70 24.92
C THR A 7 40.21 6.11 25.47
N ARG A 8 39.20 6.60 26.20
CA ARG A 8 39.30 7.86 26.96
C ARG A 8 40.21 7.66 28.18
N PRO A 9 41.00 8.67 28.60
CA PRO A 9 41.86 8.56 29.77
C PRO A 9 41.02 8.47 31.07
N PRO A 10 41.55 7.86 32.13
CA PRO A 10 40.88 7.81 33.42
C PRO A 10 40.84 9.22 34.04
N VAL A 11 39.70 9.58 34.63
CA VAL A 11 39.54 10.84 35.37
C VAL A 11 40.21 10.68 36.75
N SER A 12 41.00 11.68 37.16
CA SER A 12 41.69 11.69 38.45
C SER A 12 40.70 11.68 39.62
N GLY A 13 40.85 10.72 40.53
CA GLY A 13 40.16 10.74 41.82
C GLY A 13 40.67 11.90 42.69
N GLY A 14 39.74 12.69 43.23
CA GLY A 14 40.05 13.71 44.23
C GLY A 14 40.52 13.09 45.56
N PRO A 15 41.22 13.84 46.43
CA PRO A 15 41.89 13.30 47.59
C PRO A 15 40.91 12.75 48.63
N ALA A 16 41.24 11.58 49.17
CA ALA A 16 40.57 10.97 50.31
C ALA A 16 40.71 11.85 51.57
N ILE A 17 39.60 12.17 52.22
CA ILE A 17 39.58 12.66 53.60
C ILE A 17 39.39 11.45 54.52
N PRO A 18 40.28 11.19 55.49
CA PRO A 18 40.13 10.09 56.44
C PRO A 18 39.28 10.50 57.64
N GLY A 19 38.47 9.59 58.19
CA GLY A 19 38.00 9.72 59.57
C GLY A 19 36.73 8.98 59.97
N TYR A 20 36.92 7.76 60.49
CA TYR A 20 36.17 7.08 61.57
C TYR A 20 34.72 6.59 61.35
N GLY A 21 34.53 5.28 61.56
CA GLY A 21 33.31 4.76 62.20
C GLY A 21 32.50 3.70 61.44
N SER A 22 32.76 2.43 61.80
CA SER A 22 31.80 1.29 61.88
C SER A 22 30.76 1.05 60.76
N GLY A 23 31.04 0.04 59.94
CA GLY A 23 30.12 -1.06 59.60
C GLY A 23 28.71 -0.73 59.07
N HIS A 24 28.51 -0.91 57.78
CA HIS A 24 27.59 -1.89 57.18
C HIS A 24 27.84 -1.91 55.66
N GLY A 25 28.11 -3.09 55.11
CA GLY A 25 28.37 -3.26 53.69
C GLY A 25 27.13 -2.95 52.86
N ASN A 26 27.26 -2.06 51.88
CA ASN A 26 26.38 -2.03 50.72
C ASN A 26 27.27 -2.12 49.49
N GLY A 27 27.62 -3.36 49.13
CA GLY A 27 28.20 -3.70 47.84
C GLY A 27 27.19 -3.40 46.74
N GLY A 28 27.13 -2.14 46.31
CA GLY A 28 26.41 -1.75 45.11
C GLY A 28 27.14 -2.34 43.92
N ALA A 29 26.68 -3.48 43.42
CA ALA A 29 27.12 -4.04 42.15
C ALA A 29 26.88 -2.99 41.06
N GLY A 30 27.97 -2.37 40.59
CA GLY A 30 27.97 -1.45 39.47
C GLY A 30 27.57 -2.20 38.21
N GLY A 31 26.26 -2.25 37.93
CA GLY A 31 25.72 -2.88 36.74
C GLY A 31 26.39 -2.33 35.48
N ALA A 32 26.90 -3.23 34.65
CA ALA A 32 27.45 -2.91 33.34
C ALA A 32 26.42 -2.08 32.56
N LYS A 33 26.73 -0.80 32.32
CA LYS A 33 25.93 0.06 31.45
C LYS A 33 26.11 -0.46 30.02
N ASN A 34 25.23 -1.37 29.61
CA ASN A 34 25.11 -1.74 28.20
C ASN A 34 24.92 -0.44 27.41
N PRO A 35 25.80 -0.12 26.44
CA PRO A 35 25.58 1.01 25.57
C PRO A 35 24.25 0.75 24.88
N ARG A 36 23.26 1.62 25.10
CA ARG A 36 22.05 1.63 24.29
C ARG A 36 22.53 1.77 22.85
N ARG A 37 22.51 0.68 22.08
CA ARG A 37 22.57 0.77 20.62
C ARG A 37 21.45 1.74 20.27
N ARG A 38 21.80 2.96 19.88
CA ARG A 38 20.86 3.84 19.20
C ARG A 38 20.35 3.00 18.05
N ASN A 39 19.07 2.62 18.08
CA ASN A 39 18.42 2.08 16.90
C ASN A 39 18.75 3.07 15.78
N SER A 40 19.58 2.64 14.85
CA SER A 40 19.73 3.28 13.57
C SER A 40 18.30 3.45 13.06
N TYR A 41 17.87 4.70 12.91
CA TYR A 41 16.62 5.01 12.22
C TYR A 41 16.74 4.36 10.85
N HIS A 42 16.14 3.18 10.69
CA HIS A 42 15.96 2.60 9.37
C HIS A 42 15.04 3.57 8.66
N PRO A 43 15.49 4.28 7.60
CA PRO A 43 14.60 5.13 6.86
C PRO A 43 13.45 4.24 6.38
N GLN A 44 12.24 4.53 6.85
CA GLN A 44 11.05 3.80 6.46
C GLN A 44 10.93 3.97 4.95
N ARG A 45 11.23 2.91 4.19
CA ARG A 45 11.03 2.92 2.75
C ARG A 45 9.53 3.11 2.51
N LEU A 46 9.17 4.30 2.05
CA LEU A 46 7.81 4.60 1.63
C LEU A 46 7.43 3.66 0.47
N LEU A 47 6.31 2.96 0.62
CA LEU A 47 5.69 2.14 -0.41
C LEU A 47 4.78 3.04 -1.27
N ALA A 48 5.08 3.14 -2.56
CA ALA A 48 4.34 3.93 -3.53
C ALA A 48 3.34 3.06 -4.30
N LEU A 49 2.06 3.15 -3.91
CA LEU A 49 0.94 2.53 -4.62
C LEU A 49 0.33 3.53 -5.60
N ALA A 50 0.03 3.08 -6.81
CA ALA A 50 -0.71 3.84 -7.80
C ALA A 50 -1.78 2.98 -8.45
N THR A 51 -2.75 3.63 -9.10
CA THR A 51 -3.71 2.96 -9.98
C THR A 51 -3.76 3.69 -11.31
N TYR A 52 -3.90 2.94 -12.40
CA TYR A 52 -3.88 3.48 -13.76
C TYR A 52 -4.89 2.74 -14.64
N ASN A 53 -5.86 3.49 -15.18
CA ASN A 53 -6.68 2.99 -16.27
C ASN A 53 -5.87 3.11 -17.56
N ALA A 54 -5.40 1.97 -18.07
CA ALA A 54 -4.45 1.92 -19.17
C ALA A 54 -5.11 2.09 -20.54
N GLN A 55 -6.44 2.00 -20.63
CA GLN A 55 -7.25 1.90 -21.84
C GLN A 55 -6.94 0.69 -22.73
N THR A 56 -5.69 0.25 -22.85
CA THR A 56 -5.29 -1.02 -23.50
C THR A 56 -3.82 -1.34 -23.22
N LEU A 57 -3.55 -2.59 -22.84
CA LEU A 57 -2.20 -3.19 -22.71
C LEU A 57 -2.12 -4.51 -23.49
N ARG A 58 -2.92 -4.63 -24.55
CA ARG A 58 -3.00 -5.84 -25.38
C ARG A 58 -1.65 -6.24 -25.96
N THR A 59 -0.88 -5.27 -26.45
CA THR A 59 0.37 -5.53 -27.17
C THR A 59 1.59 -5.26 -26.28
N ASP A 60 2.71 -5.86 -26.64
CA ASP A 60 3.96 -5.66 -25.90
C ASP A 60 4.50 -4.23 -26.06
N GLU A 61 4.23 -3.55 -27.17
CA GLU A 61 4.61 -2.16 -27.36
C GLU A 61 3.92 -1.25 -26.33
N LYS A 62 2.65 -1.51 -26.02
CA LYS A 62 1.91 -0.75 -24.99
C LYS A 62 2.43 -1.00 -23.58
N LEU A 63 2.92 -2.20 -23.30
CA LEU A 63 3.62 -2.45 -22.03
C LEU A 63 4.93 -1.69 -21.95
N VAL A 64 5.72 -1.66 -23.03
CA VAL A 64 6.98 -0.90 -23.07
C VAL A 64 6.72 0.59 -22.86
N GLU A 65 5.72 1.16 -23.54
CA GLU A 65 5.30 2.56 -23.34
C GLU A 65 4.93 2.84 -21.87
N LEU A 66 4.15 1.94 -21.24
CA LEU A 66 3.83 2.05 -19.83
C LEU A 66 5.09 2.01 -18.94
N GLU A 67 6.02 1.08 -19.19
CA GLU A 67 7.27 0.97 -18.43
C GLU A 67 8.16 2.22 -18.59
N GLU A 68 8.20 2.81 -19.79
CA GLU A 68 8.92 4.06 -20.06
C GLU A 68 8.33 5.24 -19.27
N GLU A 69 7.02 5.38 -19.23
CA GLU A 69 6.36 6.43 -18.43
C GLU A 69 6.55 6.21 -16.92
N LEU A 70 6.44 4.95 -16.48
CA LEU A 70 6.69 4.57 -15.09
C LEU A 70 8.15 4.76 -14.67
N SER A 71 9.12 4.70 -15.60
CA SER A 71 10.55 4.90 -15.30
C SER A 71 10.85 6.31 -14.75
N ARG A 72 9.99 7.29 -15.04
CA ARG A 72 10.11 8.68 -14.60
C ARG A 72 9.48 8.92 -13.22
N LEU A 73 8.81 7.93 -12.66
CA LEU A 73 8.05 8.02 -11.42
C LEU A 73 8.63 7.11 -10.35
N ARG A 74 8.43 7.48 -9.09
CA ARG A 74 8.63 6.54 -7.98
C ARG A 74 7.34 5.74 -7.81
N TRP A 75 7.41 4.45 -8.12
CA TRP A 75 6.31 3.51 -7.94
C TRP A 75 6.85 2.19 -7.41
N ASP A 76 5.98 1.43 -6.73
CA ASP A 76 6.29 0.11 -6.21
C ASP A 76 5.28 -0.92 -6.72
N ILE A 77 3.99 -0.58 -6.69
CA ILE A 77 2.89 -1.38 -7.23
C ILE A 77 1.94 -0.43 -7.95
N VAL A 78 1.57 -0.74 -9.18
CA VAL A 78 0.51 -0.06 -9.92
C VAL A 78 -0.59 -1.06 -10.22
N GLY A 79 -1.79 -0.79 -9.74
CA GLY A 79 -2.98 -1.54 -10.16
C GLY A 79 -3.50 -1.00 -11.49
N LEU A 80 -3.92 -1.90 -12.36
CA LEU A 80 -4.28 -1.60 -13.75
C LEU A 80 -5.77 -1.86 -13.97
N CYS A 81 -6.43 -0.95 -14.67
CA CYS A 81 -7.76 -1.14 -15.26
C CYS A 81 -7.66 -1.13 -16.79
N GLU A 82 -8.64 -1.74 -17.46
CA GLU A 82 -8.73 -1.79 -18.92
C GLU A 82 -7.48 -2.37 -19.59
N VAL A 83 -6.98 -3.49 -19.03
CA VAL A 83 -5.79 -4.17 -19.54
C VAL A 83 -6.03 -4.73 -20.95
N ARG A 84 -7.24 -5.27 -21.22
CA ARG A 84 -7.66 -5.78 -22.55
C ARG A 84 -6.69 -6.80 -23.18
N ARG A 85 -6.01 -7.58 -22.34
CA ARG A 85 -5.08 -8.65 -22.72
C ARG A 85 -5.76 -9.99 -22.46
N GLU A 86 -5.53 -10.96 -23.35
CA GLU A 86 -6.25 -12.23 -23.39
C GLU A 86 -5.77 -13.21 -22.31
N GLY A 87 -6.70 -13.85 -21.62
CA GLY A 87 -6.44 -14.81 -20.55
C GLY A 87 -6.16 -14.20 -19.17
N GLU A 88 -5.72 -15.06 -18.27
CA GLU A 88 -5.22 -14.70 -16.94
C GLU A 88 -3.83 -15.28 -16.76
N ASP A 89 -2.83 -14.43 -16.56
CA ASP A 89 -1.46 -14.90 -16.39
C ASP A 89 -0.61 -13.93 -15.57
N THR A 90 0.52 -14.46 -15.09
CA THR A 90 1.60 -13.72 -14.45
C THR A 90 2.88 -13.91 -15.26
N MET A 91 3.50 -12.81 -15.68
CA MET A 91 4.77 -12.85 -16.41
C MET A 91 5.80 -11.88 -15.86
N ILE A 92 7.08 -12.24 -16.00
CA ILE A 92 8.20 -11.34 -15.72
C ILE A 92 8.59 -10.62 -17.02
N LEU A 93 8.48 -9.30 -17.00
CA LEU A 93 8.86 -8.44 -18.12
C LEU A 93 10.38 -8.41 -18.30
N LYS A 94 10.84 -7.99 -19.48
CA LYS A 94 12.29 -7.86 -19.78
C LYS A 94 13.01 -6.93 -18.79
N SER A 95 12.31 -5.94 -18.24
CA SER A 95 12.80 -5.03 -17.21
C SER A 95 13.09 -5.71 -15.86
N GLY A 96 12.56 -6.92 -15.67
CA GLY A 96 12.50 -7.68 -14.43
C GLY A 96 11.25 -7.40 -13.58
N ASN A 97 10.36 -6.48 -14.01
CA ASN A 97 9.11 -6.22 -13.30
C ASN A 97 8.12 -7.37 -13.50
N LEU A 98 7.21 -7.56 -12.55
CA LEU A 98 6.15 -8.56 -12.66
C LEU A 98 4.90 -7.89 -13.21
N LEU A 99 4.26 -8.50 -14.21
CA LEU A 99 2.93 -8.17 -14.68
C LEU A 99 1.99 -9.33 -14.35
N TYR A 100 0.90 -9.01 -13.68
CA TYR A 100 -0.28 -9.88 -13.57
C TYR A 100 -1.43 -9.24 -14.32
N PHE A 101 -2.19 -10.02 -15.06
CA PHE A 101 -3.38 -9.55 -15.74
C PHE A 101 -4.48 -10.60 -15.77
N ARG A 102 -5.72 -10.12 -15.80
CA ARG A 102 -6.94 -10.90 -15.99
C ARG A 102 -7.77 -10.24 -17.08
N GLU A 103 -8.19 -11.02 -18.06
CA GLU A 103 -9.09 -10.59 -19.13
C GLU A 103 -10.47 -10.17 -18.61
N GLY A 104 -11.11 -9.26 -19.34
CA GLY A 104 -12.52 -8.92 -19.17
C GLY A 104 -13.47 -10.05 -19.54
N ASP A 105 -14.75 -9.93 -19.15
CA ASP A 105 -15.77 -10.92 -19.53
C ASP A 105 -16.17 -10.84 -21.01
N GLN A 106 -15.90 -9.71 -21.66
CA GLN A 106 -16.06 -9.54 -23.10
C GLN A 106 -14.68 -9.48 -23.75
N LEU A 107 -14.54 -10.21 -24.86
CA LEU A 107 -13.33 -10.18 -25.69
C LEU A 107 -12.90 -8.74 -25.87
N SER A 108 -11.64 -8.47 -25.54
CA SER A 108 -11.01 -7.18 -25.80
C SER A 108 -11.54 -5.97 -25.01
N GLN A 109 -12.36 -6.17 -23.97
CA GLN A 109 -12.85 -5.10 -23.11
C GLN A 109 -12.44 -5.32 -21.66
N GLY A 110 -12.31 -4.25 -20.88
CA GLY A 110 -12.06 -4.33 -19.44
C GLY A 110 -10.77 -5.08 -19.08
N GLY A 111 -10.84 -5.87 -18.01
CA GLY A 111 -9.70 -6.55 -17.41
C GLY A 111 -9.00 -5.69 -16.34
N VAL A 112 -8.41 -6.40 -15.38
CA VAL A 112 -7.67 -5.83 -14.26
C VAL A 112 -6.31 -6.48 -14.15
N GLY A 113 -5.40 -5.82 -13.46
CA GLY A 113 -4.06 -6.37 -13.27
C GLY A 113 -3.22 -5.58 -12.29
N PHE A 114 -1.97 -6.00 -12.18
CA PHE A 114 -0.94 -5.31 -11.43
C PHE A 114 0.36 -5.32 -12.22
N ILE A 115 1.09 -4.20 -12.17
CA ILE A 115 2.53 -4.20 -12.43
C ILE A 115 3.25 -3.94 -11.10
N VAL A 116 4.19 -4.83 -10.77
CA VAL A 116 4.95 -4.82 -9.51
C VAL A 116 6.41 -4.61 -9.83
N HIS A 117 7.00 -3.61 -9.18
CA HIS A 117 8.40 -3.27 -9.39
C HIS A 117 9.29 -4.43 -8.96
N LYS A 118 10.31 -4.74 -9.77
CA LYS A 118 11.24 -5.88 -9.57
C LYS A 118 11.82 -6.00 -8.16
N SER A 119 12.00 -4.87 -7.47
CA SER A 119 12.49 -4.83 -6.10
C SER A 119 11.56 -5.47 -5.06
N LEU A 120 10.30 -5.75 -5.41
CA LEU A 120 9.26 -6.28 -4.53
C LEU A 120 8.76 -7.66 -4.93
N ILE A 121 9.25 -8.25 -6.03
CA ILE A 121 8.76 -9.55 -6.51
C ILE A 121 8.93 -10.63 -5.44
N ASN A 122 10.07 -10.65 -4.75
CA ASN A 122 10.34 -11.59 -3.66
C ASN A 122 9.46 -11.37 -2.40
N ASN A 123 8.75 -10.25 -2.35
CA ASN A 123 7.80 -9.92 -1.30
C ASN A 123 6.37 -10.27 -1.70
N VAL A 124 6.08 -10.53 -2.97
CA VAL A 124 4.76 -10.98 -3.43
C VAL A 124 4.53 -12.40 -2.92
N VAL A 125 3.44 -12.59 -2.19
CA VAL A 125 3.02 -13.88 -1.65
C VAL A 125 2.01 -14.53 -2.59
N GLN A 126 1.08 -13.74 -3.11
CA GLN A 126 -0.03 -14.22 -3.93
C GLN A 126 -0.56 -13.08 -4.80
N THR A 127 -0.99 -13.40 -6.02
CA THR A 127 -1.70 -12.49 -6.91
C THR A 127 -2.78 -13.28 -7.63
N GLU A 128 -4.04 -12.89 -7.50
CA GLU A 128 -5.19 -13.62 -8.06
C GLU A 128 -6.33 -12.66 -8.40
N SER A 129 -7.24 -13.12 -9.25
CA SER A 129 -8.50 -12.45 -9.52
C SER A 129 -9.66 -13.13 -8.79
N VAL A 130 -10.61 -12.32 -8.36
CA VAL A 130 -11.95 -12.81 -7.95
C VAL A 130 -12.88 -12.80 -9.16
N SER A 131 -12.74 -11.78 -10.00
CA SER A 131 -13.46 -11.63 -11.26
C SER A 131 -12.66 -10.78 -12.24
N SER A 132 -13.21 -10.56 -13.44
CA SER A 132 -12.62 -9.70 -14.47
C SER A 132 -12.45 -8.22 -14.06
N ARG A 133 -13.07 -7.83 -12.93
CA ARG A 133 -13.11 -6.46 -12.38
C ARG A 133 -12.42 -6.32 -11.04
N VAL A 134 -12.12 -7.42 -10.35
CA VAL A 134 -11.54 -7.40 -9.01
C VAL A 134 -10.38 -8.38 -8.96
N ALA A 135 -9.18 -7.84 -8.72
CA ALA A 135 -7.99 -8.62 -8.47
C ALA A 135 -7.31 -8.15 -7.19
N TYR A 136 -6.55 -9.03 -6.56
CA TYR A 136 -5.81 -8.70 -5.35
C TYR A 136 -4.39 -9.26 -5.39
N LEU A 137 -3.51 -8.54 -4.72
CA LEU A 137 -2.11 -8.89 -4.50
C LEU A 137 -1.82 -8.84 -3.01
N ILE A 138 -1.18 -9.89 -2.49
CA ILE A 138 -0.71 -9.94 -1.10
C ILE A 138 0.80 -9.77 -1.10
N LEU A 139 1.25 -8.72 -0.41
CA LEU A 139 2.64 -8.38 -0.22
C LEU A 139 3.07 -8.61 1.24
N ARG A 140 4.18 -9.31 1.44
CA ARG A 140 4.86 -9.41 2.72
C ARG A 140 5.75 -8.19 2.93
N ILE A 141 5.34 -7.26 3.80
CA ILE A 141 6.11 -6.06 4.13
C ILE A 141 7.28 -6.42 5.06
N THR A 142 6.99 -7.22 6.09
CA THR A 142 8.00 -7.76 7.02
C THR A 142 7.64 -9.20 7.35
N ASN A 143 8.48 -9.89 8.13
CA ASN A 143 8.15 -11.24 8.61
C ASN A 143 6.88 -11.29 9.49
N ARG A 144 6.41 -10.14 10.01
CA ARG A 144 5.19 -10.07 10.82
C ARG A 144 4.02 -9.46 10.10
N TYR A 145 4.25 -8.53 9.18
CA TYR A 145 3.21 -7.70 8.57
C TYR A 145 3.03 -8.00 7.09
N SER A 146 1.77 -8.13 6.68
CA SER A 146 1.34 -8.32 5.30
C SER A 146 0.34 -7.23 4.89
N LEU A 147 0.39 -6.83 3.63
CA LEU A 147 -0.51 -5.88 3.01
C LEU A 147 -1.22 -6.57 1.85
N LYS A 148 -2.55 -6.46 1.82
CA LYS A 148 -3.36 -6.79 0.65
C LYS A 148 -3.65 -5.51 -0.12
N VAL A 149 -3.41 -5.54 -1.43
CA VAL A 149 -3.79 -4.47 -2.35
C VAL A 149 -4.85 -5.05 -3.28
N ILE A 150 -6.04 -4.46 -3.31
CA ILE A 150 -7.16 -4.87 -4.15
C ILE A 150 -7.30 -3.80 -5.23
N GLN A 151 -7.26 -4.23 -6.49
CA GLN A 151 -7.49 -3.39 -7.67
C GLN A 151 -8.90 -3.65 -8.18
N VAL A 152 -9.66 -2.57 -8.36
CA VAL A 152 -11.06 -2.59 -8.76
C VAL A 152 -11.26 -1.84 -10.08
N TYR A 153 -12.08 -2.39 -10.97
CA TYR A 153 -12.59 -1.69 -12.14
C TYR A 153 -14.12 -1.75 -12.17
N ALA A 154 -14.75 -0.68 -11.66
CA ALA A 154 -16.19 -0.59 -11.58
C ALA A 154 -16.83 -0.49 -12.97
N PRO A 155 -17.98 -1.14 -13.17
CA PRO A 155 -18.77 -0.99 -14.38
C PRO A 155 -19.14 0.47 -14.65
N THR A 156 -19.19 0.83 -15.94
CA THR A 156 -19.67 2.15 -16.37
C THR A 156 -21.20 2.22 -16.26
N SER A 157 -21.79 3.40 -16.45
CA SER A 157 -23.24 3.61 -16.33
C SER A 157 -24.11 2.83 -17.33
N LYS A 158 -23.50 2.13 -18.29
CA LYS A 158 -24.21 1.28 -19.27
C LYS A 158 -24.55 -0.11 -18.73
N TYR A 159 -23.88 -0.51 -17.66
CA TYR A 159 -24.06 -1.80 -17.00
C TYR A 159 -25.19 -1.71 -15.97
N SER A 160 -25.78 -2.86 -15.65
CA SER A 160 -26.95 -2.92 -14.79
C SER A 160 -26.57 -2.72 -13.32
N ASP A 161 -27.56 -2.52 -12.45
CA ASP A 161 -27.27 -2.37 -11.02
C ASP A 161 -26.82 -3.70 -10.39
N GLU A 162 -27.21 -4.83 -10.96
CA GLU A 162 -26.75 -6.17 -10.58
C GLU A 162 -25.23 -6.34 -10.81
N ASP A 163 -24.68 -5.81 -11.91
CA ASP A 163 -23.24 -5.84 -12.17
C ASP A 163 -22.46 -5.04 -11.09
N VAL A 164 -23.06 -3.99 -10.55
CA VAL A 164 -22.46 -3.14 -9.53
C VAL A 164 -22.51 -3.83 -8.17
N GLU A 165 -23.62 -4.46 -7.84
CA GLU A 165 -23.77 -5.27 -6.62
C GLU A 165 -22.78 -6.43 -6.61
N THR A 166 -22.72 -7.20 -7.71
CA THR A 166 -21.76 -8.31 -7.89
C THR A 166 -20.31 -7.83 -7.69
N MET A 167 -19.98 -6.63 -8.17
CA MET A 167 -18.64 -6.05 -7.98
C MET A 167 -18.35 -5.75 -6.51
N TYR A 168 -19.30 -5.22 -5.74
CA TYR A 168 -19.11 -5.02 -4.30
C TYR A 168 -18.99 -6.35 -3.54
N GLU A 169 -19.77 -7.37 -3.90
CA GLU A 169 -19.62 -8.72 -3.35
C GLU A 169 -18.24 -9.31 -3.64
N ASP A 170 -17.71 -9.12 -4.84
CA ASP A 170 -16.36 -9.57 -5.20
C ASP A 170 -15.28 -8.82 -4.42
N ILE A 171 -15.45 -7.51 -4.16
CA ILE A 171 -14.54 -6.75 -3.28
C ILE A 171 -14.58 -7.31 -1.86
N THR A 172 -15.77 -7.54 -1.30
CA THR A 172 -15.94 -8.14 0.03
C THR A 172 -15.28 -9.52 0.10
N ARG A 173 -15.47 -10.35 -0.95
CA ARG A 173 -14.79 -11.63 -1.06
C ARG A 173 -13.28 -11.46 -1.05
N ALA A 174 -12.73 -10.57 -1.89
CA ALA A 174 -11.29 -10.28 -1.93
C ALA A 174 -10.75 -9.80 -0.57
N ILE A 175 -11.50 -8.98 0.17
CA ILE A 175 -11.14 -8.54 1.52
C ILE A 175 -11.03 -9.73 2.47
N HIS A 176 -11.96 -10.70 2.40
CA HIS A 176 -12.05 -11.82 3.34
C HIS A 176 -11.29 -13.10 2.94
N THR A 177 -10.97 -13.33 1.67
CA THR A 177 -10.27 -14.56 1.17
C THR A 177 -8.97 -14.88 1.93
N SER A 178 -8.31 -13.87 2.48
CA SER A 178 -7.07 -14.04 3.23
C SER A 178 -6.89 -12.97 4.30
N ARG A 179 -6.54 -13.37 5.51
CA ARG A 179 -6.33 -12.41 6.60
C ARG A 179 -4.96 -11.74 6.47
N THR A 180 -4.96 -10.44 6.18
CA THR A 180 -3.76 -9.59 6.17
C THR A 180 -3.83 -8.54 7.27
N HIS A 181 -2.69 -7.90 7.57
CA HIS A 181 -2.63 -6.86 8.60
C HIS A 181 -3.17 -5.53 8.10
N PHE A 182 -2.91 -5.24 6.83
CA PHE A 182 -3.36 -4.04 6.15
C PHE A 182 -4.07 -4.42 4.86
N THR A 183 -5.06 -3.62 4.48
CA THR A 183 -5.79 -3.76 3.22
C THR A 183 -5.93 -2.38 2.60
N VAL A 184 -5.57 -2.28 1.33
CA VAL A 184 -5.80 -1.09 0.49
C VAL A 184 -6.70 -1.53 -0.65
N VAL A 185 -7.85 -0.89 -0.76
CA VAL A 185 -8.72 -1.01 -1.94
C VAL A 185 -8.51 0.22 -2.80
N MET A 186 -8.13 0.02 -4.05
CA MET A 186 -7.86 1.07 -5.02
C MET A 186 -8.38 0.66 -6.39
N GLY A 187 -8.45 1.62 -7.31
CA GLY A 187 -8.95 1.35 -8.64
C GLY A 187 -9.80 2.49 -9.18
N ASP A 188 -10.50 2.17 -10.26
CA ASP A 188 -11.46 3.07 -10.89
C ASP A 188 -12.86 2.65 -10.49
N PHE A 189 -13.46 3.41 -9.56
CA PHE A 189 -14.81 3.15 -9.05
C PHE A 189 -15.91 3.82 -9.88
N ASN A 190 -15.56 4.65 -10.88
CA ASN A 190 -16.54 5.46 -11.62
C ASN A 190 -17.53 6.22 -10.71
N ALA A 191 -17.09 6.58 -9.50
CA ALA A 191 -17.91 7.10 -8.42
C ALA A 191 -17.35 8.43 -7.91
N LYS A 192 -18.22 9.40 -7.66
CA LYS A 192 -17.85 10.68 -7.05
C LYS A 192 -18.44 10.73 -5.66
N LEU A 193 -17.58 10.63 -4.63
CA LEU A 193 -18.01 10.68 -3.24
C LEU A 193 -18.41 12.08 -2.77
N GLY A 194 -17.89 13.12 -3.41
CA GLY A 194 -18.21 14.50 -3.06
C GLY A 194 -17.50 15.00 -1.80
N LYS A 195 -18.01 16.10 -1.26
CA LYS A 195 -17.74 16.52 0.13
C LYS A 195 -18.51 15.61 1.08
N ARG A 196 -17.95 15.36 2.26
CA ARG A 196 -18.62 14.61 3.32
C ARG A 196 -19.81 15.39 3.89
N SER A 197 -20.82 14.66 4.34
CA SER A 197 -21.84 15.13 5.29
C SER A 197 -21.30 15.08 6.72
N ASP A 198 -21.94 15.77 7.66
CA ASP A 198 -21.45 15.86 9.05
C ASP A 198 -21.35 14.52 9.78
N ASN A 199 -22.19 13.55 9.40
CA ASN A 199 -22.25 12.22 10.03
C ASN A 199 -21.28 11.19 9.42
N GLU A 200 -20.53 11.54 8.37
CA GLU A 200 -19.68 10.59 7.64
C GLU A 200 -18.24 10.60 8.16
N LEU A 201 -17.95 9.69 9.09
CA LEU A 201 -16.63 9.59 9.74
C LEU A 201 -15.58 8.87 8.87
N LYS A 202 -16.02 8.03 7.92
CA LYS A 202 -15.13 7.33 6.98
C LYS A 202 -14.56 8.24 5.91
N MET A 203 -15.10 9.45 5.79
CA MET A 203 -14.64 10.49 4.88
C MET A 203 -14.00 11.66 5.64
N GLY A 204 -12.85 12.10 5.13
CA GLY A 204 -12.16 13.28 5.61
C GLY A 204 -12.79 14.58 5.12
N GLN A 205 -12.42 15.69 5.77
CA GLN A 205 -12.98 17.02 5.52
C GLN A 205 -12.61 17.61 4.16
N PHE A 206 -11.67 17.02 3.43
CA PHE A 206 -11.11 17.59 2.20
C PHE A 206 -11.65 16.96 0.92
N GLY A 207 -12.80 16.27 0.98
CA GLY A 207 -13.57 15.83 -0.19
C GLY A 207 -13.85 16.96 -1.19
N TYR A 208 -14.21 16.59 -2.43
CA TYR A 208 -14.35 17.53 -3.54
C TYR A 208 -15.55 17.19 -4.42
N GLY A 209 -16.17 18.22 -5.01
CA GLY A 209 -17.31 18.05 -5.89
C GLY A 209 -18.59 17.63 -5.17
N GLU A 210 -19.59 17.30 -5.98
CA GLU A 210 -20.89 16.79 -5.56
C GLU A 210 -20.93 15.27 -5.69
N ARG A 211 -21.68 14.64 -4.80
CA ARG A 211 -21.83 13.19 -4.78
C ARG A 211 -22.74 12.73 -5.91
N ASN A 212 -22.34 11.70 -6.65
CA ASN A 212 -23.22 11.02 -7.61
C ASN A 212 -23.81 9.72 -6.99
N ALA A 213 -24.77 9.10 -7.68
CA ALA A 213 -25.44 7.89 -7.20
C ALA A 213 -24.45 6.75 -6.86
N ARG A 214 -23.45 6.50 -7.74
CA ARG A 214 -22.39 5.51 -7.49
C ARG A 214 -21.52 5.87 -6.27
N GLY A 215 -21.29 7.16 -6.04
CA GLY A 215 -20.65 7.67 -4.83
C GLY A 215 -21.44 7.40 -3.56
N GLN A 216 -22.78 7.45 -3.62
CA GLN A 216 -23.61 7.09 -2.47
C GLN A 216 -23.50 5.59 -2.13
N LEU A 217 -23.46 4.72 -3.14
CA LEU A 217 -23.23 3.28 -2.95
C LEU A 217 -21.85 3.04 -2.33
N LEU A 218 -20.80 3.68 -2.86
CA LEU A 218 -19.45 3.56 -2.33
C LEU A 218 -19.35 4.06 -0.89
N ALA A 219 -20.06 5.14 -0.54
CA ALA A 219 -20.13 5.64 0.83
C ALA A 219 -20.74 4.60 1.79
N GLY A 220 -21.83 3.96 1.38
CA GLY A 220 -22.46 2.88 2.15
C GLY A 220 -21.51 1.70 2.34
N PHE A 221 -20.86 1.25 1.27
CA PHE A 221 -19.89 0.15 1.31
C PHE A 221 -18.70 0.42 2.26
N MET A 222 -18.21 1.65 2.30
CA MET A 222 -17.08 2.00 3.18
C MET A 222 -17.40 1.88 4.67
N GLU A 223 -18.67 1.90 5.07
CA GLU A 223 -19.04 1.73 6.47
C GLU A 223 -18.63 0.35 7.04
N GLU A 224 -18.33 -0.62 6.17
CA GLU A 224 -17.75 -1.93 6.52
C GLU A 224 -16.29 -1.87 7.04
N GLY A 225 -15.76 -0.66 7.29
CA GLY A 225 -14.45 -0.46 7.93
C GLY A 225 -13.37 0.08 7.00
N LEU A 226 -13.75 0.59 5.84
CA LEU A 226 -12.85 1.27 4.91
C LEU A 226 -12.89 2.79 5.13
N PHE A 227 -11.78 3.45 4.80
CA PHE A 227 -11.65 4.90 4.91
C PHE A 227 -11.25 5.48 3.57
N MET A 228 -11.90 6.58 3.16
CA MET A 228 -11.56 7.28 1.93
C MET A 228 -10.27 8.09 2.11
N MET A 229 -9.12 7.40 2.02
CA MET A 229 -7.81 7.93 2.40
C MET A 229 -7.48 9.28 1.74
N ASN A 230 -7.84 9.46 0.46
CA ASN A 230 -7.56 10.70 -0.28
C ASN A 230 -8.26 11.94 0.29
N SER A 231 -9.39 11.76 0.99
CA SER A 231 -10.21 12.86 1.52
C SER A 231 -9.71 13.41 2.87
N PHE A 232 -8.77 12.74 3.53
CA PHE A 232 -8.19 13.18 4.80
C PHE A 232 -7.04 14.18 4.64
N PHE A 233 -6.53 14.38 3.43
CA PHE A 233 -5.39 15.25 3.17
C PHE A 233 -5.82 16.49 2.40
N ARG A 234 -5.39 17.67 2.87
CA ARG A 234 -5.59 18.93 2.15
C ARG A 234 -4.71 18.96 0.91
N LYS A 235 -5.34 19.01 -0.26
CA LYS A 235 -4.68 19.14 -1.57
C LYS A 235 -5.15 20.40 -2.32
N PRO A 236 -4.30 21.01 -3.17
CA PRO A 236 -4.75 22.01 -4.13
C PRO A 236 -5.91 21.47 -4.97
N LYS A 237 -6.90 22.31 -5.32
CA LYS A 237 -8.12 21.87 -6.03
C LYS A 237 -7.81 21.07 -7.31
N GLN A 238 -6.78 21.46 -8.06
CA GLN A 238 -6.34 20.81 -9.30
C GLN A 238 -5.76 19.39 -9.10
N ARG A 239 -5.41 19.00 -7.86
CA ARG A 239 -4.88 17.67 -7.52
C ARG A 239 -5.90 16.79 -6.78
N LYS A 240 -7.15 17.24 -6.71
CA LYS A 240 -8.24 16.48 -6.13
C LYS A 240 -8.90 15.67 -7.24
N TRP A 241 -8.77 14.36 -7.12
CA TRP A 241 -9.47 13.39 -7.93
C TRP A 241 -10.51 12.73 -7.02
N THR A 242 -11.75 12.67 -7.48
CA THR A 242 -12.85 11.94 -6.84
C THR A 242 -13.37 10.94 -7.82
#